data_AF-A0A414WMV1-F1
#
_entry.id   AF-A0A414WMV1-F1
#
_cell.length_a   1.000
_cell.length_b   1.000
_cell.length_c   1.000
_cell.angle_alpha   90.00
_cell.angle_beta   90.00
_cell.angle_gamma   90.00
#
_symmetry.space_group_name_H-M   'P 1'
#
loop_
_entity.id
_entity.type
_entity.pdbx_description
1 polymer ?
#
loop_
_entity_poly.entity_id
_entity_poly.type
_entity_poly.pdbx_seq_one_letter_code
_entity_poly.pdbx_strand_id
1 'polypeptide(L)'
;MIKLTRVDYRLIHGQVAMSWTHALDVDCILLASDAVAKDDMRKAALRLARPNGVKLVIKDVDAAIEALNSGVTDKYSLFIITETIEDVYRLAKGCKDIKEINLGGTRKTPETTLHPTPAIFATEKDAEHIQELLGDGVAIEIRQVPNDAKVFAKDVF
;
A
#
# COMPACT_ATOMS: atom_id res chain seq x y z
N MET A 1 -8.49 6.73 -11.31
CA MET A 1 -7.79 5.51 -11.78
C MET A 1 -6.64 5.16 -10.82
N ILE A 2 -6.53 3.89 -10.42
CA ILE A 2 -5.44 3.39 -9.55
C ILE A 2 -4.16 3.21 -10.36
N LYS A 3 -3.06 3.85 -9.95
CA LYS A 3 -1.73 3.68 -10.57
C LYS A 3 -0.89 2.63 -9.87
N LEU A 4 -0.98 2.57 -8.54
CA LEU A 4 -0.29 1.56 -7.74
C LEU A 4 -0.95 1.45 -6.37
N THR A 5 -0.97 0.25 -5.82
CA THR A 5 -1.25 -0.01 -4.39
C THR A 5 0.02 -0.47 -3.72
N ARG A 6 0.44 0.17 -2.62
CA ARG A 6 1.69 -0.13 -1.92
C ARG A 6 1.47 -0.42 -0.45
N VAL A 7 2.15 -1.46 0.05
CA VAL A 7 2.31 -1.72 1.49
C VAL A 7 3.62 -1.08 1.96
N ASP A 8 3.52 -0.12 2.87
CA ASP A 8 4.68 0.45 3.57
C ASP A 8 4.30 0.85 4.99
N TYR A 9 4.86 0.16 5.99
CA TYR A 9 4.55 0.43 7.40
C TYR A 9 4.94 1.85 7.86
N ARG A 10 5.80 2.55 7.11
CA ARG A 10 6.19 3.94 7.38
C ARG A 10 5.34 4.96 6.62
N LEU A 11 4.44 4.49 5.76
CA LEU A 11 3.44 5.28 5.05
C LEU A 11 4.08 6.36 4.17
N ILE A 12 3.89 7.65 4.50
CA ILE A 12 4.44 8.78 3.77
C ILE A 12 5.71 9.24 4.50
N HIS A 13 6.87 8.85 3.97
CA HIS A 13 8.16 9.14 4.61
C HIS A 13 9.27 9.41 3.60
N GLY A 14 10.21 10.27 4.02
CA GLY A 14 11.45 10.57 3.31
C GLY A 14 11.25 10.91 1.83
N GLN A 15 12.24 10.54 1.01
CA GLN A 15 12.17 10.68 -0.44
C GLN A 15 11.43 9.53 -1.12
N VAL A 16 11.04 8.48 -0.38
CA VAL A 16 10.34 7.32 -0.93
C VAL A 16 8.97 7.74 -1.46
N ALA A 17 8.17 8.43 -0.65
CA ALA A 17 6.87 8.92 -1.09
C ALA A 17 6.99 9.85 -2.31
N MET A 18 7.96 10.78 -2.29
CA MET A 18 8.24 11.69 -3.41
C MET A 18 8.59 10.93 -4.69
N SER A 19 9.51 9.95 -4.62
CA SER A 19 9.97 9.18 -5.78
C SER A 19 8.83 8.38 -6.42
N TRP A 20 7.99 7.72 -5.62
CA TRP A 20 6.81 7.02 -6.12
C TRP A 20 5.79 7.98 -6.72
N THR A 21 5.50 9.11 -6.06
CA THR A 21 4.53 10.06 -6.61
C THR A 21 4.97 10.63 -7.95
N HIS A 22 6.28 10.90 -8.12
CA HIS A 22 6.83 11.41 -9.37
C HIS A 22 6.86 10.34 -10.45
N ALA A 23 7.32 9.12 -10.13
CA ALA A 23 7.41 8.04 -11.10
C ALA A 23 6.05 7.57 -11.62
N LEU A 24 4.99 7.69 -10.80
CA LEU A 24 3.63 7.28 -11.16
C LEU A 24 2.79 8.41 -11.77
N ASP A 25 3.29 9.65 -11.75
CA ASP A 25 2.53 10.86 -12.15
C ASP A 25 1.13 10.91 -11.49
N VAL A 26 1.12 10.86 -10.17
CA VAL A 26 -0.10 10.80 -9.34
C VAL A 26 -0.39 12.15 -8.69
N ASP A 27 -1.67 12.51 -8.65
CA ASP A 27 -2.16 13.75 -8.06
C ASP A 27 -2.85 13.53 -6.71
N CYS A 28 -3.03 12.28 -6.29
CA CYS A 28 -3.71 11.93 -5.05
C CYS A 28 -3.15 10.66 -4.42
N ILE A 29 -2.84 10.74 -3.13
CA ILE A 29 -2.56 9.59 -2.26
C ILE A 29 -3.82 9.25 -1.48
N LEU A 30 -4.27 7.99 -1.58
CA LEU A 30 -5.27 7.41 -0.69
C LEU A 30 -4.57 6.50 0.31
N LEU A 31 -4.54 6.92 1.58
CA LEU A 31 -4.01 6.12 2.67
C LEU A 31 -5.16 5.36 3.34
N ALA A 32 -5.12 4.03 3.25
CA ALA A 32 -6.11 3.13 3.83
C ALA A 32 -5.48 2.38 5.02
N SER A 33 -5.81 2.81 6.24
CA SER A 33 -5.36 2.18 7.49
C SER A 33 -6.32 2.52 8.62
N ASP A 34 -6.88 1.49 9.25
CA ASP A 34 -7.79 1.63 10.39
C ASP A 34 -7.10 2.30 11.59
N ALA A 35 -5.82 1.99 11.79
CA ALA A 35 -5.01 2.54 12.87
C ALA A 35 -4.75 4.04 12.68
N VAL A 36 -4.42 4.46 11.46
CA VAL A 36 -4.16 5.88 11.16
C VAL A 36 -5.46 6.69 11.14
N ALA A 37 -6.55 6.13 10.61
CA ALA A 37 -7.84 6.83 10.53
C ALA A 37 -8.33 7.31 11.91
N LYS A 38 -7.99 6.57 12.98
CA LYS A 38 -8.37 6.84 14.37
C LYS A 38 -7.34 7.67 15.15
N ASP A 39 -6.19 7.99 14.56
CA ASP A 39 -5.10 8.71 15.24
C ASP A 39 -4.91 10.11 14.63
N ASP A 40 -5.43 11.13 15.31
CA ASP A 40 -5.36 12.52 14.84
C ASP A 40 -3.94 13.07 14.76
N MET A 41 -3.06 12.64 15.66
CA MET A 41 -1.66 13.06 15.66
C MET A 41 -0.93 12.49 14.44
N ARG A 42 -1.10 11.20 14.15
CA ARG A 42 -0.53 10.56 12.95
C ARG A 42 -1.11 11.15 11.67
N LYS A 43 -2.42 11.43 11.62
CA LYS A 43 -3.05 12.13 10.47
C LYS A 43 -2.44 13.51 10.23
N ALA A 44 -2.18 14.28 11.29
CA ALA A 44 -1.54 15.59 11.17
C ALA A 44 -0.10 15.46 10.64
N ALA A 45 0.69 14.53 11.18
CA ALA A 45 2.06 14.28 10.73
C ALA A 45 2.11 13.88 9.24
N LEU A 46 1.24 12.98 8.80
CA LEU A 46 1.18 12.53 7.40
C LEU A 46 0.77 13.65 6.43
N ARG A 47 -0.08 14.59 6.86
CA ARG A 47 -0.42 15.77 6.06
C ARG A 47 0.77 16.71 5.86
N LEU A 48 1.65 16.82 6.85
CA LEU A 48 2.89 17.60 6.73
C LEU A 48 3.95 16.89 5.87
N ALA A 49 4.00 15.55 5.92
CA ALA A 49 4.97 14.75 5.15
C ALA A 49 4.58 14.56 3.67
N ARG A 50 3.34 14.87 3.31
CA ARG A 50 2.81 14.67 1.96
C ARG A 50 3.59 15.46 0.90
N PRO A 51 3.89 14.86 -0.26
CA PRO A 51 4.42 15.56 -1.42
C PRO A 51 3.62 16.83 -1.80
N ASN A 52 4.33 17.88 -2.21
CA ASN A 52 3.72 19.11 -2.71
C ASN A 52 2.91 18.83 -3.98
N GLY A 53 1.76 19.50 -4.13
CA GLY A 53 0.89 19.35 -5.30
C GLY A 53 0.04 18.07 -5.32
N VAL A 54 0.27 17.13 -4.39
CA VAL A 54 -0.49 15.88 -4.30
C VAL A 54 -1.57 16.02 -3.23
N LYS A 55 -2.80 15.56 -3.49
CA LYS A 55 -3.87 15.48 -2.48
C LYS A 55 -3.62 14.28 -1.56
N LEU A 56 -3.98 14.38 -0.28
CA LEU A 56 -3.97 13.24 0.64
C LEU A 56 -5.37 13.02 1.20
N VAL A 57 -5.86 11.80 1.03
CA VAL A 57 -7.10 11.30 1.63
C VAL A 57 -6.72 10.17 2.57
N ILE A 58 -7.18 10.24 3.81
CA ILE A 58 -6.94 9.20 4.83
C ILE A 58 -8.29 8.61 5.20
N LYS A 59 -8.41 7.28 5.09
CA LYS A 59 -9.63 6.51 5.39
C LYS A 59 -9.24 5.24 6.13
N ASP A 60 -10.18 4.70 6.89
CA ASP A 60 -10.15 3.28 7.26
C ASP A 60 -10.35 2.41 6.00
N VAL A 61 -10.07 1.12 6.12
CA VAL A 61 -10.05 0.20 4.97
C VAL A 61 -11.45 0.08 4.34
N ASP A 62 -12.49 -0.02 5.15
CA ASP A 62 -13.86 -0.21 4.65
C ASP A 62 -14.37 1.05 3.92
N ALA A 63 -14.13 2.24 4.47
CA ALA A 63 -14.48 3.50 3.83
C ALA A 63 -13.60 3.81 2.60
N ALA A 64 -12.42 3.19 2.49
CA ALA A 64 -11.60 3.22 1.28
C ALA A 64 -12.19 2.32 0.19
N ILE A 65 -12.61 1.10 0.52
CA ILE A 65 -13.31 0.19 -0.40
C ILE A 65 -14.56 0.86 -0.98
N GLU A 66 -15.39 1.47 -0.13
CA GLU A 66 -16.60 2.19 -0.58
C GLU A 66 -16.25 3.35 -1.52
N ALA A 67 -15.23 4.14 -1.20
CA ALA A 67 -14.80 5.27 -2.03
C ALA A 67 -14.23 4.84 -3.39
N LEU A 68 -13.53 3.70 -3.44
CA LEU A 68 -13.02 3.15 -4.69
C LEU A 68 -14.19 2.62 -5.54
N ASN A 69 -15.05 1.79 -4.96
CA ASN A 69 -16.14 1.14 -5.70
C ASN A 69 -17.26 2.11 -6.13
N SER A 70 -17.42 3.25 -5.45
CA SER A 70 -18.39 4.30 -5.84
C SER A 70 -17.91 5.19 -7.00
N GLY A 71 -16.65 5.08 -7.41
CA GLY A 71 -16.08 5.91 -8.49
C GLY A 71 -15.81 7.36 -8.12
N VAL A 72 -16.05 7.80 -6.87
CA VAL A 72 -15.77 9.18 -6.44
C VAL A 72 -14.27 9.54 -6.55
N THR A 73 -13.42 8.51 -6.62
CA THR A 73 -11.97 8.63 -6.76
C THR A 73 -11.47 8.57 -8.21
N ASP A 74 -12.34 8.31 -9.20
CA ASP A 74 -11.94 8.05 -10.59
C ASP A 74 -11.30 9.24 -11.28
N LYS A 75 -11.69 10.44 -10.87
CA LYS A 75 -11.12 11.72 -11.32
C LYS A 75 -9.65 11.93 -10.95
N TYR A 76 -9.09 11.09 -10.08
CA TYR A 76 -7.71 11.20 -9.61
C TYR A 76 -6.80 10.16 -10.26
N SER A 77 -5.53 10.50 -10.41
CA SER A 77 -4.44 9.53 -10.62
C SER A 77 -3.97 9.07 -9.23
N LEU A 78 -4.44 7.90 -8.79
CA LEU A 78 -4.35 7.46 -7.39
C LEU A 78 -3.09 6.63 -7.12
N PHE A 79 -2.42 6.97 -6.03
CA PHE A 79 -1.46 6.10 -5.35
C PHE A 79 -2.04 5.67 -4.00
N ILE A 80 -2.29 4.36 -3.84
CA ILE A 80 -2.85 3.81 -2.60
C ILE A 80 -1.71 3.34 -1.71
N ILE A 81 -1.73 3.71 -0.44
CA ILE A 81 -0.77 3.24 0.57
C ILE A 81 -1.52 2.59 1.73
N THR A 82 -1.15 1.37 2.08
CA THR A 82 -1.60 0.67 3.27
C THR A 82 -0.44 0.44 4.25
N GLU A 83 -0.76 0.29 5.52
CA GLU A 83 0.25 0.10 6.56
C GLU A 83 0.72 -1.36 6.65
N THR A 84 -0.19 -2.31 6.40
CA THR A 84 0.03 -3.74 6.61
C THR A 84 -0.41 -4.58 5.41
N ILE A 85 0.03 -5.85 5.39
CA ILE A 85 -0.43 -6.85 4.40
C ILE A 85 -1.90 -7.20 4.64
N GLU A 86 -2.35 -7.25 5.89
CA GLU A 86 -3.78 -7.41 6.25
C GLU A 86 -4.65 -6.32 5.60
N ASP A 87 -4.26 -5.05 5.72
CA ASP A 87 -5.02 -3.94 5.16
C ASP A 87 -5.10 -4.02 3.63
N VAL A 88 -3.99 -4.34 2.95
CA VAL A 88 -4.00 -4.46 1.49
C VAL A 88 -4.79 -5.67 1.02
N TYR A 89 -4.74 -6.77 1.78
CA TYR A 89 -5.53 -7.96 1.51
C TYR A 89 -7.02 -7.63 1.56
N ARG A 90 -7.51 -7.05 2.67
CA ARG A 90 -8.91 -6.61 2.80
C ARG A 90 -9.31 -5.66 1.67
N LEU A 91 -8.47 -4.68 1.36
CA LEU A 91 -8.73 -3.70 0.31
C LEU A 91 -8.84 -4.35 -1.08
N ALA A 92 -7.91 -5.25 -1.45
CA ALA A 92 -7.91 -5.94 -2.74
C ALA A 92 -9.05 -6.96 -2.87
N LYS A 93 -9.44 -7.63 -1.77
CA LYS A 93 -10.61 -8.51 -1.77
C LYS A 93 -11.91 -7.71 -1.98
N GLY A 94 -12.00 -6.51 -1.39
CA GLY A 94 -13.16 -5.62 -1.48
C GLY A 94 -13.23 -4.74 -2.74
N CYS A 95 -12.10 -4.49 -3.41
CA CYS A 95 -12.02 -3.66 -4.62
C CYS A 95 -11.32 -4.42 -5.75
N LYS A 96 -12.11 -4.90 -6.72
CA LYS A 96 -11.60 -5.75 -7.82
C LYS A 96 -10.69 -5.03 -8.81
N ASP A 97 -10.61 -3.71 -8.77
CA ASP A 97 -9.76 -2.90 -9.65
C ASP A 97 -8.29 -2.88 -9.20
N ILE A 98 -7.99 -3.39 -8.01
CA ILE A 98 -6.60 -3.57 -7.56
C ILE A 98 -6.02 -4.81 -8.25
N LYS A 99 -5.22 -4.57 -9.28
CA LYS A 99 -4.55 -5.62 -10.07
C LYS A 99 -3.06 -5.76 -9.77
N GLU A 100 -2.45 -4.72 -9.21
CA GLU A 100 -1.03 -4.69 -8.91
C GLU A 100 -0.79 -4.17 -7.50
N ILE A 101 0.06 -4.87 -6.75
CA ILE A 101 0.50 -4.50 -5.40
C ILE A 101 2.03 -4.46 -5.36
N ASN A 102 2.55 -3.41 -4.73
CA ASN A 102 3.95 -3.29 -4.38
C ASN A 102 4.15 -3.48 -2.88
N LEU A 103 4.97 -4.45 -2.48
CA LEU A 103 5.46 -4.60 -1.12
C LEU A 103 6.73 -3.77 -0.97
N GLY A 104 6.60 -2.63 -0.30
CA GLY A 104 7.67 -1.67 -0.12
C GLY A 104 8.52 -1.90 1.12
N GLY A 105 7.84 -2.24 2.21
CA GLY A 105 8.47 -2.54 3.48
C GLY A 105 7.42 -2.87 4.52
N THR A 106 7.62 -3.94 5.26
CA THR A 106 6.73 -4.33 6.35
C THR A 106 7.46 -4.27 7.69
N ARG A 107 6.70 -4.17 8.77
CA ARG A 107 7.27 -4.02 10.10
C ARG A 107 7.64 -5.39 10.66
N LYS A 108 8.85 -5.53 11.20
CA LYS A 108 9.19 -6.69 12.03
C LYS A 108 8.38 -6.67 13.32
N THR A 109 7.68 -7.75 13.60
CA THR A 109 6.97 -8.01 14.87
C THR A 109 7.51 -9.27 15.54
N PRO A 110 7.19 -9.54 16.82
CA PRO A 110 7.56 -10.79 17.47
C PRO A 110 7.04 -12.06 16.77
N GLU A 111 5.92 -11.95 16.06
CA GLU A 111 5.25 -13.05 15.34
C GLU A 111 5.83 -13.28 13.94
N THR A 112 6.71 -12.40 13.47
CA THR A 112 7.33 -12.51 12.15
C THR A 112 8.28 -13.72 12.11
N THR A 113 7.99 -14.66 11.21
CA THR A 113 8.80 -15.86 10.97
C THR A 113 9.45 -15.87 9.59
N LEU A 114 8.94 -15.07 8.64
CA LEU A 114 9.34 -15.08 7.24
C LEU A 114 10.04 -13.78 6.83
N HIS A 115 11.11 -13.91 6.03
CA HIS A 115 11.93 -12.80 5.53
C HIS A 115 12.30 -12.98 4.05
N PRO A 116 11.33 -12.90 3.12
CA PRO A 116 11.57 -13.19 1.70
C PRO A 116 12.53 -12.21 1.02
N THR A 117 12.60 -10.98 1.53
CA THR A 117 13.64 -10.00 1.15
C THR A 117 14.05 -9.19 2.38
N PRO A 118 15.19 -8.47 2.36
CA PRO A 118 15.63 -7.66 3.51
C PRO A 118 14.64 -6.57 3.96
N ALA A 119 13.75 -6.14 3.06
CA ALA A 119 12.74 -5.13 3.33
C ALA A 119 11.42 -5.71 3.86
N ILE A 120 11.20 -7.02 3.71
CA ILE A 120 9.91 -7.67 3.96
C ILE A 120 10.03 -8.66 5.12
N PHE A 121 9.22 -8.38 6.13
CA PHE A 121 8.97 -9.13 7.34
C PHE A 121 7.52 -9.61 7.28
N ALA A 122 7.29 -10.93 7.25
CA ALA A 122 5.96 -11.51 7.15
C ALA A 122 5.73 -12.59 8.22
N THR A 123 4.47 -12.72 8.65
CA THR A 123 3.97 -13.88 9.40
C THR A 123 3.49 -14.95 8.43
N GLU A 124 3.21 -16.16 8.93
CA GLU A 124 2.57 -17.21 8.12
C GLU A 124 1.22 -16.74 7.55
N LYS A 125 0.42 -16.00 8.34
CA LYS A 125 -0.85 -15.43 7.88
C LYS A 125 -0.66 -14.43 6.74
N ASP A 126 0.39 -13.61 6.80
CA ASP A 126 0.70 -12.68 5.71
C ASP A 126 1.06 -13.44 4.42
N ALA A 127 1.77 -14.57 4.53
CA ALA A 127 2.08 -15.42 3.38
C ALA A 127 0.81 -16.05 2.80
N GLU A 128 -0.10 -16.55 3.62
CA GLU A 128 -1.41 -17.06 3.18
C GLU A 128 -2.19 -16.00 2.39
N HIS A 129 -2.26 -14.77 2.90
CA HIS A 129 -2.91 -13.65 2.21
C HIS A 129 -2.26 -13.34 0.86
N ILE A 130 -0.93 -13.32 0.81
CA ILE A 130 -0.19 -13.08 -0.44
C ILE A 130 -0.47 -14.19 -1.46
N GLN A 131 -0.43 -15.46 -1.04
CA GLN A 131 -0.72 -16.60 -1.92
C GLN A 131 -2.15 -16.56 -2.46
N GLU A 132 -3.13 -16.19 -1.63
CA GLU A 132 -4.51 -16.04 -2.08
C GLU A 132 -4.66 -14.93 -3.12
N LEU A 133 -4.04 -13.76 -2.89
CA LEU A 133 -4.06 -12.65 -3.86
C LEU A 133 -3.37 -13.01 -5.18
N LEU A 134 -2.26 -13.75 -5.13
CA LEU A 134 -1.61 -14.30 -6.32
C LEU A 134 -2.55 -15.27 -7.06
N GLY A 135 -3.26 -16.13 -6.32
CA GLY A 135 -4.28 -17.04 -6.87
C GLY A 135 -5.47 -16.32 -7.52
N ASP A 136 -5.85 -15.16 -6.98
CA ASP A 136 -6.85 -14.25 -7.55
C ASP A 136 -6.34 -13.48 -8.79
N GLY A 137 -5.07 -13.66 -9.17
CA GLY A 137 -4.45 -13.02 -10.33
C GLY A 137 -3.90 -11.62 -10.09
N VAL A 138 -3.75 -11.20 -8.83
CA VAL A 138 -3.10 -9.93 -8.48
C VAL A 138 -1.59 -10.07 -8.67
N ALA A 139 -0.97 -9.18 -9.43
CA ALA A 139 0.48 -9.14 -9.56
C ALA A 139 1.10 -8.47 -8.34
N ILE A 140 2.00 -9.17 -7.64
CA ILE A 140 2.65 -8.65 -6.44
C ILE A 140 4.16 -8.56 -6.68
N GLU A 141 4.68 -7.34 -6.64
CA GLU A 141 6.11 -7.03 -6.74
C GLU A 141 6.67 -6.52 -5.41
N ILE A 142 7.97 -6.68 -5.22
CA ILE A 142 8.70 -6.23 -4.03
C ILE A 142 9.82 -5.30 -4.49
N ARG A 143 9.80 -4.06 -3.99
CA ARG A 143 10.88 -3.07 -4.13
C ARG A 143 10.62 -1.81 -3.32
N GLN A 144 11.67 -1.16 -2.83
CA GLN A 144 11.53 0.00 -1.94
C GLN A 144 11.28 1.28 -2.72
N VAL A 145 11.99 1.50 -3.82
CA VAL A 145 11.85 2.67 -4.70
C VAL A 145 11.64 2.25 -6.17
N PRO A 146 11.11 3.15 -7.03
CA PRO A 146 10.79 2.81 -8.42
C PRO A 146 11.95 2.30 -9.28
N ASN A 147 13.19 2.70 -8.93
CA ASN A 147 14.38 2.34 -9.71
C ASN A 147 15.05 1.04 -9.24
N ASP A 148 14.60 0.46 -8.14
CA ASP A 148 15.09 -0.84 -7.68
C ASP A 148 14.63 -1.95 -8.63
N ALA A 149 15.45 -3.00 -8.74
CA ALA A 149 15.06 -4.22 -9.42
C ALA A 149 13.83 -4.84 -8.74
N LYS A 150 12.86 -5.29 -9.56
CA LYS A 150 11.66 -5.95 -9.07
C LYS A 150 11.99 -7.38 -8.66
N VAL A 151 11.54 -7.79 -7.48
CA VAL A 151 11.40 -9.20 -7.10
C VAL A 151 9.91 -9.53 -7.11
N PHE A 152 9.50 -10.66 -7.71
CA PHE A 152 8.09 -11.05 -7.70
C PHE A 152 7.78 -11.90 -6.47
N ALA A 153 6.66 -11.61 -5.81
CA ALA A 153 6.28 -12.32 -4.58
C ALA A 153 6.13 -13.83 -4.81
N LYS A 154 5.59 -14.26 -5.95
CA LYS A 154 5.42 -15.67 -6.33
C LYS A 154 6.72 -16.50 -6.32
N ASP A 155 7.88 -15.85 -6.39
CA ASP A 155 9.18 -16.53 -6.44
C ASP A 155 9.83 -16.65 -5.06
N VAL A 156 9.28 -15.96 -4.04
CA VAL A 156 9.89 -15.82 -2.71
C VAL A 156 8.91 -16.04 -1.54
N PHE A 157 7.61 -16.14 -1.81
CA PHE A 157 6.56 -16.51 -0.87
C PHE A 157 5.97 -17.87 -1.21
#